data_AF-A0A4Z0W0A2-F1
#
_entry.id   AF-A0A4Z0W0A2-F1
#
_cell.length_a   1.000
_cell.length_b   1.000
_cell.length_c   1.000
_cell.angle_alpha   90.00
_cell.angle_beta   90.00
_cell.angle_gamma   90.00
#
_symmetry.space_group_name_H-M   'P 1'
#
loop_
_entity.id
_entity.type
_entity.pdbx_description
1 polymer ?
#
loop_
_entity_poly.entity_id
_entity_poly.type
_entity_poly.pdbx_seq_one_letter_code
_entity_poly.pdbx_strand_id
1 'polypeptide(L)'
;MMLKKLLQITIINQISGFILSMIIVLISSTFYRYNINIAISLIFTNSVGYIYFVIDSLFKRYLRETIEIKIFKRLSKLLLIFLSLFLGIELSLFLSRLLLPIQMFSVSEAVQNFLMITNIILIFIVVFLGFIYKKLKTDIENEMKENERLEKLNLKSELAALQSKINPHFLFNTLNTILDLVYDHPEKVEEMILNLSTIYRKILYSSENEYYTLEQEIDLVKKYLDIEKVRLGNRME
;
A
#
# COMPACT_ATOMS: atom_id res chain seq x y z
N MET A 1 -1.99 27.74 11.51
CA MET A 1 -2.56 27.07 10.30
C MET A 1 -4.03 26.66 10.49
N MET A 2 -4.42 26.08 11.64
CA MET A 2 -5.81 25.63 11.89
C MET A 2 -6.81 26.80 11.95
N LEU A 3 -6.48 27.90 12.64
CA LEU A 3 -7.35 29.08 12.76
C LEU A 3 -7.68 29.73 11.39
N LYS A 4 -6.68 29.84 10.50
CA LYS A 4 -6.88 30.37 9.14
C LYS A 4 -7.84 29.51 8.32
N LYS A 5 -7.77 28.18 8.44
CA LYS A 5 -8.69 27.26 7.77
C LYS A 5 -10.11 27.34 8.33
N LEU A 6 -10.23 27.43 9.66
CA LEU A 6 -11.53 27.61 10.30
C LEU A 6 -12.20 28.92 9.84
N LEU A 7 -11.44 30.01 9.79
CA LEU A 7 -11.93 31.31 9.31
C LEU A 7 -12.38 31.24 7.84
N GLN A 8 -11.60 30.59 6.97
CA GLN A 8 -11.98 30.36 5.58
C GLN A 8 -13.29 29.56 5.46
N ILE A 9 -13.43 28.49 6.23
CA ILE A 9 -14.64 27.66 6.23
C ILE A 9 -15.83 28.47 6.73
N THR A 10 -15.68 29.25 7.80
CA THR A 10 -16.76 30.13 8.27
C THR A 10 -17.19 31.12 7.19
N ILE A 11 -16.26 31.79 6.51
CA ILE A 11 -16.59 32.72 5.41
C ILE A 11 -17.33 32.01 4.28
N ILE A 12 -16.85 30.84 3.85
CA ILE A 12 -17.51 30.04 2.82
C ILE A 12 -18.93 29.65 3.26
N ASN A 13 -19.10 29.18 4.49
CA ASN A 13 -20.40 28.78 5.02
C ASN A 13 -21.40 29.94 5.02
N GLN A 14 -20.96 31.15 5.40
CA GLN A 14 -21.84 32.33 5.37
C GLN A 14 -22.27 32.66 3.94
N ILE A 15 -21.31 32.75 2.99
CA ILE A 15 -21.61 33.05 1.58
C ILE A 15 -22.54 31.99 0.98
N SER A 16 -22.22 30.71 1.18
CA SER A 16 -23.04 29.60 0.71
C SER A 16 -24.44 29.61 1.33
N GLY A 17 -24.58 29.96 2.60
CA GLY A 17 -25.87 30.02 3.28
C GLY A 17 -26.75 31.15 2.74
N PHE A 18 -26.18 32.33 2.46
CA PHE A 18 -26.90 33.42 1.80
C PHE A 18 -27.34 33.03 0.39
N ILE A 19 -26.46 32.43 -0.43
CA ILE A 19 -26.80 31.96 -1.77
C ILE A 19 -27.92 30.91 -1.72
N LEU A 20 -27.80 29.92 -0.83
CA LEU A 20 -28.81 28.88 -0.67
C LEU A 20 -30.17 29.46 -0.28
N SER A 21 -30.18 30.44 0.64
CA SER A 21 -31.42 31.10 1.05
C SER A 21 -32.10 31.84 -0.11
N MET A 22 -31.33 32.51 -0.98
CA MET A 22 -31.85 33.18 -2.18
C MET A 22 -32.45 32.17 -3.15
N ILE A 23 -31.76 31.05 -3.39
CA ILE A 23 -32.26 29.97 -4.26
C ILE A 23 -33.58 29.42 -3.71
N ILE A 24 -33.65 29.13 -2.41
CA ILE A 24 -34.87 28.61 -1.77
C ILE A 24 -36.02 29.62 -1.93
N VAL A 25 -35.78 30.90 -1.68
CA VAL A 25 -36.79 31.95 -1.79
C VAL A 25 -37.31 32.09 -3.23
N LEU A 26 -36.43 32.00 -4.23
CA LEU A 26 -36.80 32.05 -5.65
C LEU A 26 -37.65 30.84 -6.07
N ILE A 27 -37.27 29.63 -5.64
CA ILE A 27 -37.96 28.39 -6.02
C ILE A 27 -39.31 28.26 -5.32
N SER A 28 -39.34 28.55 -4.01
CA SER A 28 -40.53 28.32 -3.18
C SER A 28 -41.51 29.50 -3.17
N SER A 29 -41.14 30.64 -3.75
CA SER A 29 -41.91 31.89 -3.72
C SER A 29 -42.25 32.37 -2.28
N THR A 30 -41.52 31.92 -1.26
CA THR A 30 -41.78 32.26 0.15
C THR A 30 -41.06 33.55 0.59
N PHE A 31 -41.25 34.65 -0.13
CA PHE A 31 -40.60 35.93 0.22
C PHE A 31 -40.99 36.43 1.62
N TYR A 32 -42.21 36.15 2.08
CA TYR A 32 -42.70 36.53 3.41
C TYR A 32 -42.00 35.79 4.57
N ARG A 33 -41.24 34.70 4.30
CA ARG A 33 -40.45 33.95 5.30
C ARG A 33 -38.94 34.13 5.12
N TYR A 34 -38.50 35.18 4.44
CA TYR A 34 -37.08 35.41 4.10
C TYR A 34 -36.12 35.26 5.29
N ASN A 35 -36.45 35.85 6.45
CA ASN A 35 -35.62 35.77 7.66
C ASN A 35 -35.43 34.33 8.15
N ILE A 36 -36.47 33.51 8.05
CA ILE A 36 -36.44 32.09 8.45
C ILE A 36 -35.62 31.28 7.45
N ASN A 37 -35.75 31.55 6.15
CA ASN A 37 -35.00 30.87 5.11
C ASN A 37 -33.49 31.15 5.21
N ILE A 38 -33.09 32.38 5.55
CA ILE A 38 -31.69 32.69 5.86
C ILE A 38 -31.23 31.90 7.08
N ALA A 39 -31.99 31.93 8.18
CA ALA A 39 -31.61 31.25 9.41
C ALA A 39 -31.39 29.74 9.19
N ILE A 40 -32.33 29.07 8.50
CA ILE A 40 -32.22 27.63 8.18
C ILE A 40 -31.02 27.36 7.27
N SER A 41 -30.81 28.17 6.23
CA SER A 41 -29.69 28.00 5.30
C SER A 41 -28.34 28.19 5.99
N LEU A 42 -28.23 29.15 6.91
CA LEU A 42 -27.02 29.38 7.70
C LEU A 42 -26.79 28.25 8.71
N ILE A 43 -27.82 27.75 9.39
CA ILE A 43 -27.71 26.59 10.29
C ILE A 43 -27.21 25.38 9.49
N PHE A 44 -27.74 25.16 8.29
CA PHE A 44 -27.35 24.07 7.41
C PHE A 44 -25.88 24.15 6.97
N THR A 45 -25.47 25.25 6.35
CA THR A 45 -24.10 25.38 5.83
C THR A 45 -23.05 25.36 6.93
N ASN A 46 -23.34 25.93 8.10
CA ASN A 46 -22.43 25.84 9.25
C ASN A 46 -22.36 24.43 9.83
N SER A 47 -23.48 23.71 9.94
CA SER A 47 -23.49 22.33 10.43
C SER A 47 -22.65 21.42 9.55
N VAL A 48 -22.87 21.44 8.24
CA VAL A 48 -22.09 20.65 7.27
C VAL A 48 -20.61 21.06 7.27
N GLY A 49 -20.33 22.37 7.20
CA GLY A 49 -18.96 22.87 7.08
C GLY A 49 -18.10 22.60 8.32
N TYR A 50 -18.66 22.74 9.52
CA TYR A 50 -17.93 22.45 10.76
C TYR A 50 -17.76 20.96 11.02
N ILE A 51 -18.76 20.13 10.71
CA ILE A 51 -18.61 18.68 10.77
C ILE A 51 -17.52 18.23 9.80
N TYR A 52 -17.53 18.72 8.56
CA TYR A 52 -16.47 18.44 7.60
C TYR A 52 -15.09 18.84 8.13
N PHE A 53 -14.97 20.04 8.72
CA PHE A 53 -13.71 20.51 9.30
C PHE A 53 -13.18 19.62 10.43
N VAL A 54 -14.07 19.21 11.36
CA VAL A 54 -13.71 18.34 12.49
C VAL A 54 -13.28 16.97 11.97
N ILE A 55 -14.08 16.37 11.08
CA ILE A 55 -13.81 15.06 10.48
C ILE A 55 -12.49 15.10 9.69
N ASP A 56 -12.28 16.10 8.83
CA ASP A 56 -11.04 16.26 8.06
C ASP A 56 -9.81 16.46 8.96
N SER A 57 -9.96 17.18 10.09
CA SER A 57 -8.88 17.41 11.05
C SER A 57 -8.50 16.14 11.82
N LEU A 58 -9.50 15.37 12.28
CA LEU A 58 -9.28 14.07 12.91
C LEU A 58 -8.69 13.06 11.93
N PHE A 59 -9.23 13.04 10.71
CA PHE A 59 -8.80 12.13 9.67
C PHE A 59 -7.37 12.42 9.20
N LYS A 60 -6.97 13.68 9.03
CA LYS A 60 -5.58 14.04 8.72
C LYS A 60 -4.59 13.62 9.80
N ARG A 61 -5.02 13.61 11.07
CA ARG A 61 -4.19 13.15 12.19
C ARG A 61 -4.01 11.62 12.15
N TYR A 62 -5.03 10.88 11.75
CA TYR A 62 -5.02 9.41 11.72
C TYR A 62 -4.37 8.84 10.44
N LEU A 63 -4.63 9.44 9.26
CA LEU A 63 -4.30 8.82 7.98
C LEU A 63 -2.92 9.16 7.41
N ARG A 64 -2.19 10.10 8.01
CA ARG A 64 -0.91 10.58 7.46
C ARG A 64 0.16 9.48 7.47
N GLU A 65 0.01 8.48 8.34
CA GLU A 65 1.01 7.43 8.56
C GLU A 65 0.62 6.06 8.01
N THR A 66 -0.66 5.80 7.73
CA THR A 66 -1.13 4.43 7.46
C THR A 66 -1.33 4.11 5.97
N ILE A 67 -1.53 5.13 5.12
CA ILE A 67 -2.00 4.93 3.75
C ILE A 67 -1.10 5.69 2.77
N GLU A 68 -0.33 4.97 1.97
CA GLU A 68 0.53 5.55 0.94
C GLU A 68 -0.18 5.65 -0.41
N ILE A 69 -1.13 4.76 -0.68
CA ILE A 69 -1.74 4.57 -2.00
C ILE A 69 -2.72 5.70 -2.34
N LYS A 70 -2.48 6.36 -3.48
CA LYS A 70 -3.24 7.55 -3.93
C LYS A 70 -4.75 7.31 -4.08
N ILE A 71 -5.17 6.15 -4.59
CA ILE A 71 -6.60 5.87 -4.81
C ILE A 71 -7.35 5.75 -3.49
N PHE A 72 -6.71 5.21 -2.46
CA PHE A 72 -7.28 5.05 -1.15
C PHE A 72 -7.49 6.39 -0.44
N LYS A 73 -6.51 7.30 -0.57
CA LYS A 73 -6.65 8.70 -0.10
C LYS A 73 -7.81 9.42 -0.77
N ARG A 74 -8.09 9.14 -2.05
CA ARG A 74 -9.22 9.73 -2.79
C ARG A 74 -10.55 9.16 -2.31
N LEU A 75 -10.67 7.83 -2.25
CA LEU A 75 -11.88 7.15 -1.78
C LEU A 75 -12.23 7.52 -0.35
N SER A 76 -11.23 7.55 0.54
CA SER A 76 -11.44 7.95 1.92
C SER A 76 -11.89 9.40 2.02
N LYS A 77 -11.29 10.32 1.24
CA LYS A 77 -11.74 11.72 1.19
C LYS A 77 -13.18 11.85 0.70
N LEU A 78 -13.58 11.09 -0.31
CA LEU A 78 -14.98 11.05 -0.78
C LEU A 78 -15.91 10.56 0.34
N LEU A 79 -15.55 9.47 1.02
CA LEU A 79 -16.34 8.93 2.13
C LEU A 79 -16.52 9.94 3.27
N LEU A 80 -15.48 10.72 3.60
CA LEU A 80 -15.58 11.78 4.62
C LEU A 80 -16.50 12.92 4.20
N ILE A 81 -16.48 13.29 2.92
CA ILE A 81 -17.39 14.31 2.39
C ILE A 81 -18.84 13.84 2.55
N PHE A 82 -19.15 12.61 2.14
CA PHE A 82 -20.50 12.06 2.32
C PHE A 82 -20.88 11.94 3.80
N LEU A 83 -19.99 11.44 4.66
CA LEU A 83 -20.24 11.36 6.10
C LEU A 83 -20.50 12.74 6.72
N SER A 84 -19.75 13.76 6.29
CA SER A 84 -19.95 15.13 6.78
C SER A 84 -21.25 15.75 6.31
N LEU A 85 -21.70 15.43 5.09
CA LEU A 85 -23.01 15.83 4.57
C LEU A 85 -24.12 15.16 5.37
N PHE A 86 -24.02 13.85 5.64
CA PHE A 86 -24.99 13.11 6.45
C PHE A 86 -25.19 13.74 7.83
N LEU A 87 -24.10 13.81 8.60
CA LEU A 87 -24.12 14.30 9.96
C LEU A 87 -24.48 15.80 10.00
N GLY A 88 -24.06 16.55 8.97
CA GLY A 88 -24.40 17.96 8.80
C GLY A 88 -25.88 18.21 8.60
N ILE A 89 -26.56 17.38 7.80
CA ILE A 89 -28.01 17.42 7.61
C ILE A 89 -28.72 17.13 8.94
N GLU A 90 -28.35 16.04 9.62
CA GLU A 90 -28.98 15.66 10.89
C GLU A 90 -28.79 16.72 11.98
N LEU A 91 -27.56 17.24 12.12
CA LEU A 91 -27.27 18.31 13.07
C LEU A 91 -28.05 19.58 12.71
N SER A 92 -28.13 19.93 11.43
CA SER A 92 -28.88 21.10 10.97
C SER A 92 -30.37 20.98 11.30
N LEU A 93 -30.98 19.82 11.07
CA LEU A 93 -32.39 19.57 11.39
C LEU A 93 -32.62 19.63 12.90
N PHE A 94 -31.73 19.04 13.69
CA PHE A 94 -31.77 19.10 15.15
C PHE A 94 -31.68 20.56 15.66
N LEU A 95 -30.68 21.33 15.21
CA LEU A 95 -30.51 22.72 15.60
C LEU A 95 -31.66 23.61 15.14
N SER A 96 -32.19 23.35 13.95
CA SER A 96 -33.35 24.09 13.43
C SER A 96 -34.59 23.90 14.30
N ARG A 97 -34.86 22.67 14.77
CA ARG A 97 -35.96 22.38 15.70
C ARG A 97 -35.74 22.97 17.10
N LEU A 98 -34.48 23.07 17.52
CA LEU A 98 -34.12 23.60 18.84
C LEU A 98 -34.18 25.13 18.89
N LEU A 99 -33.69 25.81 17.85
CA LEU A 99 -33.47 27.25 17.85
C LEU A 99 -34.64 28.06 17.28
N LEU A 100 -35.54 27.44 16.51
CA LEU A 100 -36.65 28.12 15.86
C LEU A 100 -38.01 27.63 16.38
N PRO A 101 -39.06 28.47 16.41
CA PRO A 101 -40.36 28.09 16.95
C PRO A 101 -40.99 26.92 16.18
N ILE A 102 -41.43 25.88 16.88
CA ILE A 102 -42.01 24.65 16.31
C ILE A 102 -43.21 24.94 15.38
N GLN A 103 -44.02 25.95 15.70
CA GLN A 103 -45.18 26.38 14.89
C GLN A 103 -44.81 26.93 13.51
N MET A 104 -43.55 27.28 13.26
CA MET A 104 -43.06 27.76 11.96
C MET A 104 -42.63 26.62 11.02
N PHE A 105 -42.45 25.41 11.55
CA PHE A 105 -42.02 24.21 10.83
C PHE A 105 -43.22 23.41 10.29
N SER A 106 -44.14 24.06 9.59
CA SER A 106 -45.06 23.35 8.69
C SER A 106 -44.29 22.95 7.42
N VAL A 107 -43.33 22.02 7.56
CA VAL A 107 -42.59 21.47 6.44
C VAL A 107 -43.55 20.58 5.66
N SER A 108 -43.76 20.89 4.38
CA SER A 108 -44.64 20.08 3.54
C SER A 108 -44.19 18.62 3.56
N GLU A 109 -45.14 17.69 3.51
CA GLU A 109 -44.88 16.26 3.49
C GLU A 109 -43.89 15.87 2.37
N ALA A 110 -43.96 16.58 1.23
CA ALA A 110 -43.02 16.46 0.12
C ALA A 110 -41.55 16.74 0.51
N VAL A 111 -41.30 17.77 1.33
CA VAL A 111 -39.93 18.09 1.78
C VAL A 111 -39.42 17.08 2.80
N GLN A 112 -40.29 16.57 3.68
CA GLN A 112 -39.93 15.51 4.62
C GLN A 112 -39.56 14.22 3.90
N ASN A 113 -40.37 13.82 2.91
CA ASN A 113 -40.12 12.65 2.07
C ASN A 113 -38.83 12.81 1.25
N PHE A 114 -38.59 14.01 0.69
CA PHE A 114 -37.35 14.30 -0.04
C PHE A 114 -36.11 14.17 0.84
N LEU A 115 -36.13 14.70 2.07
CA LEU A 115 -35.03 14.56 3.03
C LEU A 115 -34.82 13.10 3.44
N MET A 116 -35.90 12.36 3.69
CA MET A 116 -35.83 10.93 4.04
C MET A 116 -35.20 10.10 2.92
N ILE A 117 -35.64 10.29 1.67
CA ILE A 117 -35.09 9.61 0.50
C ILE A 117 -33.61 9.98 0.30
N THR A 118 -33.27 11.27 0.41
CA THR A 118 -31.88 11.74 0.28
C THR A 118 -30.97 11.12 1.34
N ASN A 119 -31.42 11.05 2.59
CA ASN A 119 -30.70 10.41 3.68
C ASN A 119 -30.51 8.90 3.45
N ILE A 120 -31.54 8.20 2.98
CA ILE A 120 -31.45 6.77 2.65
C ILE A 120 -30.40 6.56 1.55
N ILE A 121 -30.46 7.32 0.45
CA ILE A 121 -29.49 7.25 -0.65
C ILE A 121 -28.09 7.51 -0.13
N LEU A 122 -27.92 8.51 0.72
CA LEU A 122 -26.62 8.90 1.22
C LEU A 122 -26.03 7.84 2.17
N ILE A 123 -26.85 7.20 3.01
CA ILE A 123 -26.45 6.03 3.80
C ILE A 123 -25.98 4.89 2.88
N PHE A 124 -26.74 4.58 1.82
CA PHE A 124 -26.34 3.55 0.85
C PHE A 124 -25.00 3.88 0.18
N ILE A 125 -24.78 5.13 -0.24
CA ILE A 125 -23.51 5.57 -0.84
C ILE A 125 -22.35 5.42 0.16
N VAL A 126 -22.53 5.84 1.41
CA VAL A 126 -21.49 5.73 2.45
C VAL A 126 -21.12 4.27 2.72
N VAL A 127 -22.14 3.40 2.87
CA VAL A 127 -21.93 1.96 3.06
C VAL A 127 -21.25 1.34 1.86
N PHE A 128 -21.69 1.67 0.65
CA PHE A 128 -21.12 1.16 -0.60
C PHE A 128 -19.65 1.58 -0.78
N LEU A 129 -19.32 2.85 -0.56
CA LEU A 129 -17.95 3.34 -0.60
C LEU A 129 -17.08 2.69 0.48
N GLY A 130 -17.63 2.45 1.68
CA GLY A 130 -16.95 1.73 2.75
C GLY A 130 -16.64 0.28 2.38
N PHE A 131 -17.57 -0.39 1.70
CA PHE A 131 -17.37 -1.75 1.18
C PHE A 131 -16.28 -1.79 0.11
N ILE A 132 -16.34 -0.89 -0.88
CA ILE A 132 -15.31 -0.78 -1.94
C ILE A 132 -13.93 -0.54 -1.33
N TYR A 133 -13.85 0.39 -0.36
CA TYR A 133 -12.62 0.68 0.36
C TYR A 133 -12.06 -0.57 1.05
N LYS A 134 -12.89 -1.31 1.79
CA LYS A 134 -12.46 -2.53 2.49
C LYS A 134 -11.97 -3.59 1.51
N LYS A 135 -12.72 -3.83 0.42
CA LYS A 135 -12.36 -4.81 -0.61
C LYS A 135 -11.02 -4.46 -1.27
N LEU A 136 -10.86 -3.23 -1.75
CA LEU A 136 -9.61 -2.77 -2.36
C LEU A 136 -8.42 -2.86 -1.41
N LYS A 137 -8.61 -2.55 -0.12
CA LYS A 137 -7.54 -2.69 0.88
C LYS A 137 -7.07 -4.13 0.97
N THR A 138 -8.01 -5.07 1.12
CA THR A 138 -7.70 -6.49 1.26
C THR A 138 -7.05 -7.06 0.00
N ASP A 139 -7.52 -6.67 -1.19
CA ASP A 139 -6.95 -7.13 -2.46
C ASP A 139 -5.47 -6.71 -2.59
N ILE A 140 -5.15 -5.47 -2.27
CA ILE A 140 -3.76 -4.96 -2.30
C ILE A 140 -2.88 -5.65 -1.25
N GLU A 141 -3.38 -5.84 -0.02
CA GLU A 141 -2.63 -6.55 1.02
C GLU A 141 -2.31 -7.99 0.59
N ASN A 142 -3.21 -8.64 -0.15
CA ASN A 142 -2.98 -9.97 -0.69
C ASN A 142 -1.97 -9.96 -1.84
N GLU A 143 -2.07 -8.99 -2.76
CA GLU A 143 -1.09 -8.81 -3.85
C GLU A 143 0.32 -8.56 -3.31
N MET A 144 0.47 -7.74 -2.27
CA MET A 144 1.77 -7.48 -1.64
C MET A 144 2.35 -8.76 -1.04
N LYS A 145 1.55 -9.54 -0.31
CA LYS A 145 1.99 -10.83 0.25
C LYS A 145 2.40 -11.83 -0.83
N GLU A 146 1.67 -11.88 -1.93
CA GLU A 146 1.99 -12.78 -3.03
C GLU A 146 3.28 -12.34 -3.73
N ASN A 147 3.48 -11.04 -3.94
CA ASN A 147 4.74 -10.52 -4.47
C ASN A 147 5.94 -10.84 -3.56
N GLU A 148 5.82 -10.62 -2.24
CA GLU A 148 6.86 -11.01 -1.28
C GLU A 148 7.15 -12.52 -1.31
N ARG A 149 6.11 -13.34 -1.48
CA ARG A 149 6.25 -14.80 -1.61
C ARG A 149 7.00 -15.17 -2.90
N LEU A 150 6.63 -14.57 -4.03
CA LEU A 150 7.28 -14.80 -5.31
C LEU A 150 8.75 -14.35 -5.29
N GLU A 151 9.05 -13.21 -4.67
CA GLU A 151 10.41 -12.73 -4.48
C GLU A 151 11.25 -13.72 -3.65
N LYS A 152 10.70 -14.23 -2.55
CA LYS A 152 11.37 -15.26 -1.74
C LYS A 152 11.59 -16.56 -2.50
N LEU A 153 10.64 -16.99 -3.33
CA LEU A 153 10.79 -18.17 -4.18
C LEU A 153 11.85 -17.96 -5.26
N ASN A 154 11.91 -16.76 -5.85
CA ASN A 154 12.93 -16.43 -6.82
C ASN A 154 14.32 -16.44 -6.19
N LEU A 155 14.51 -15.75 -5.05
CA LEU A 155 15.78 -15.77 -4.30
C LEU A 155 16.21 -17.18 -3.90
N LYS A 156 15.27 -18.04 -3.48
CA LYS A 156 15.57 -19.45 -3.19
C LYS A 156 16.02 -20.22 -4.43
N SER A 157 15.39 -19.95 -5.58
CA SER A 157 15.73 -20.59 -6.85
C SER A 157 17.10 -20.13 -7.36
N GLU A 158 17.39 -18.83 -7.27
CA GLU A 158 18.71 -18.26 -7.57
C GLU A 158 19.79 -18.82 -6.65
N LEU A 159 19.53 -18.91 -5.34
CA LEU A 159 20.44 -19.55 -4.40
C LEU A 159 20.67 -21.02 -4.73
N ALA A 160 19.62 -21.78 -5.05
CA ALA A 160 19.76 -23.18 -5.45
C ALA A 160 20.56 -23.33 -6.75
N ALA A 161 20.33 -22.45 -7.73
CA ALA A 161 21.10 -22.41 -8.98
C ALA A 161 22.59 -22.08 -8.72
N LEU A 162 22.87 -21.08 -7.89
CA LEU A 162 24.24 -20.74 -7.48
C LEU A 162 24.91 -21.89 -6.72
N GLN A 163 24.19 -22.53 -5.80
CA GLN A 163 24.68 -23.72 -5.09
C GLN A 163 24.94 -24.87 -6.06
N SER A 164 24.13 -25.07 -7.09
CA SER A 164 24.32 -26.13 -8.08
C SER A 164 25.59 -25.97 -8.92
N LYS A 165 26.09 -24.73 -9.09
CA LYS A 165 27.39 -24.48 -9.75
C LYS A 165 28.55 -25.07 -8.94
N ILE A 166 28.38 -25.24 -7.63
CA ILE A 166 29.35 -25.87 -6.74
C ILE A 166 28.94 -27.32 -6.53
N ASN A 167 29.86 -28.28 -6.69
CA ASN A 167 29.66 -29.63 -6.17
C ASN A 167 30.18 -29.66 -4.72
N PRO A 168 29.33 -29.50 -3.68
CA PRO A 168 29.80 -29.44 -2.30
C PRO A 168 30.48 -30.74 -1.87
N HIS A 169 30.03 -31.88 -2.38
CA HIS A 169 30.65 -33.17 -2.09
C HIS A 169 32.08 -33.24 -2.63
N PHE A 170 32.30 -32.78 -3.87
CA PHE A 170 33.65 -32.67 -4.44
C PHE A 170 34.55 -31.76 -3.59
N LEU A 171 34.04 -30.60 -3.17
CA LEU A 171 34.78 -29.64 -2.35
C LEU A 171 35.20 -30.25 -1.00
N PHE A 172 34.25 -30.77 -0.23
CA PHE A 172 34.52 -31.34 1.09
C PHE A 172 35.47 -32.53 1.01
N ASN A 173 35.29 -33.42 0.03
CA ASN A 173 36.17 -34.57 -0.12
C ASN A 173 37.59 -34.17 -0.52
N THR A 174 37.73 -33.15 -1.36
CA THR A 174 39.05 -32.64 -1.75
C THR A 174 39.76 -31.99 -0.56
N LEU A 175 39.05 -31.21 0.25
CA LEU A 175 39.59 -30.63 1.49
C LEU A 175 40.01 -31.70 2.51
N ASN A 176 39.20 -32.75 2.69
CA ASN A 176 39.56 -33.87 3.57
C ASN A 176 40.83 -34.59 3.09
N THR A 177 40.94 -34.85 1.78
CA THR A 177 42.15 -35.47 1.20
C THR A 177 43.38 -34.59 1.39
N ILE A 178 43.23 -33.26 1.26
CA ILE A 178 44.32 -32.31 1.54
C ILE A 178 44.74 -32.40 3.02
N LEU A 179 43.79 -32.47 3.96
CA LEU A 179 44.09 -32.62 5.38
C LEU A 179 44.84 -33.91 5.69
N ASP A 180 44.47 -35.02 5.03
CA ASP A 180 45.14 -36.30 5.20
C ASP A 180 46.59 -36.29 4.66
N LEU A 181 46.85 -35.52 3.61
CA LEU A 181 48.18 -35.45 2.96
C LEU A 181 49.11 -34.38 3.55
N VAL A 182 48.60 -33.47 4.39
CA VAL A 182 49.33 -32.26 4.80
C VAL A 182 50.64 -32.54 5.51
N TYR A 183 50.75 -33.66 6.23
CA TYR A 183 51.95 -34.04 6.97
C TYR A 183 52.89 -34.95 6.16
N ASP A 184 52.33 -35.86 5.37
CA ASP A 184 53.10 -36.93 4.72
C ASP A 184 53.55 -36.55 3.29
N HIS A 185 52.77 -35.71 2.60
CA HIS A 185 53.00 -35.34 1.19
C HIS A 185 52.71 -33.84 0.93
N PRO A 186 53.51 -32.93 1.51
CA PRO A 186 53.28 -31.49 1.41
C PRO A 186 53.33 -30.97 -0.04
N GLU A 187 54.18 -31.53 -0.90
CA GLU A 187 54.19 -31.15 -2.33
C GLU A 187 52.86 -31.42 -3.06
N LYS A 188 52.17 -32.53 -2.75
CA LYS A 188 50.86 -32.84 -3.36
C LYS A 188 49.75 -31.93 -2.86
N VAL A 189 49.87 -31.45 -1.62
CA VAL A 189 48.91 -30.52 -1.02
C VAL A 189 48.94 -29.17 -1.74
N GLU A 190 50.12 -28.65 -2.03
CA GLU A 190 50.28 -27.41 -2.79
C GLU A 190 49.61 -27.50 -4.17
N GLU A 191 49.88 -28.59 -4.89
CA GLU A 191 49.30 -28.85 -6.21
C GLU A 191 47.77 -28.98 -6.17
N MET A 192 47.24 -29.74 -5.20
CA MET A 192 45.78 -29.90 -5.02
C MET A 192 45.09 -28.57 -4.72
N ILE A 193 45.68 -27.73 -3.86
CA ILE A 193 45.12 -26.41 -3.52
C ILE A 193 45.11 -25.49 -4.75
N LEU A 194 46.19 -25.48 -5.53
CA LEU A 194 46.29 -24.68 -6.76
C LEU A 194 45.28 -25.12 -7.83
N ASN A 195 45.14 -26.43 -8.04
CA ASN A 195 44.18 -27.00 -8.98
C ASN A 195 42.74 -26.75 -8.54
N LEU A 196 42.44 -26.93 -7.24
CA LEU A 196 41.12 -26.66 -6.66
C LEU A 196 40.75 -25.18 -6.81
N SER A 197 41.67 -24.27 -6.48
CA SER A 197 41.51 -22.83 -6.65
C SER A 197 41.24 -22.46 -8.12
N THR A 198 41.97 -23.06 -9.06
CA THR A 198 41.79 -22.79 -10.50
C THR A 198 40.42 -23.24 -11.00
N ILE A 199 39.95 -24.43 -10.57
CA ILE A 199 38.64 -24.96 -10.94
C ILE A 199 37.52 -24.08 -10.39
N TYR A 200 37.54 -23.76 -9.09
CA TYR A 200 36.49 -22.93 -8.49
C TYR A 200 36.50 -21.49 -8.99
N ARG A 201 37.68 -20.92 -9.29
CA ARG A 201 37.75 -19.60 -9.93
C ARG A 201 37.07 -19.63 -11.31
N LYS A 202 37.26 -20.69 -12.10
CA LYS A 202 36.58 -20.82 -13.40
C LYS A 202 35.08 -21.06 -13.26
N ILE A 203 34.61 -21.82 -12.26
CA ILE A 203 33.19 -22.06 -12.00
C ILE A 203 32.45 -20.81 -11.51
N LEU A 204 33.09 -19.99 -10.65
CA LEU A 204 32.45 -18.85 -9.99
C LEU A 204 32.50 -17.55 -10.80
N TYR A 205 33.54 -17.36 -11.61
CA TYR A 205 33.73 -16.13 -12.39
C TYR A 205 33.42 -16.30 -13.88
N SER A 206 32.95 -17.46 -14.32
CA SER A 206 32.44 -17.63 -15.69
C SER A 206 31.14 -16.85 -15.86
N SER A 207 31.18 -15.83 -16.72
CA SER A 207 29.96 -15.14 -17.16
C SER A 207 29.27 -15.97 -18.25
N GLU A 208 27.94 -15.93 -18.34
CA GLU A 208 27.16 -16.65 -19.37
C GLU A 208 27.54 -16.27 -20.81
N ASN A 209 28.32 -15.20 -21.02
CA ASN A 209 28.75 -14.70 -22.33
C ASN A 209 30.27 -14.78 -22.57
N GLU A 210 31.03 -15.52 -21.75
CA GLU A 210 32.47 -15.69 -21.94
C GLU A 210 32.76 -16.98 -22.71
N TYR A 211 33.37 -16.88 -23.90
CA TYR A 211 33.80 -18.03 -24.69
C TYR A 211 35.20 -18.49 -24.23
N TYR A 212 35.35 -19.77 -23.93
CA TYR A 212 36.65 -20.39 -23.63
C TYR A 212 37.20 -21.12 -24.86
N THR A 213 38.53 -21.15 -25.00
CA THR A 213 39.16 -21.98 -26.02
C THR A 213 39.10 -23.46 -25.61
N LEU A 214 39.06 -24.37 -26.58
CA LEU A 214 39.10 -25.81 -26.32
C LEU A 214 40.31 -26.21 -25.46
N GLU A 215 41.44 -25.54 -25.64
CA GLU A 215 42.66 -25.75 -24.85
C GLU A 215 42.44 -25.40 -23.35
N GLN A 216 41.73 -24.32 -23.05
CA GLN A 216 41.42 -23.92 -21.68
C GLN A 216 40.47 -24.91 -20.99
N GLU A 217 39.50 -25.46 -21.73
CA GLU A 217 38.61 -26.51 -21.21
C GLU A 217 39.37 -27.80 -20.94
N ILE A 218 40.25 -28.22 -21.86
CA ILE A 218 41.09 -29.42 -21.67
C ILE A 218 42.02 -29.27 -20.47
N ASP A 219 42.65 -28.10 -20.28
CA ASP A 219 43.48 -27.81 -19.10
C ASP A 219 42.68 -27.91 -17.79
N LEU A 220 41.45 -27.39 -17.79
CA LEU A 220 40.57 -27.47 -16.63
C LEU A 220 40.17 -28.92 -16.29
N VAL A 221 39.87 -29.72 -17.31
CA VAL A 221 39.55 -31.16 -17.15
C VAL A 221 40.76 -31.93 -16.62
N LYS A 222 41.97 -31.65 -17.11
CA LYS A 222 43.20 -32.28 -16.60
C LYS A 222 43.40 -32.00 -15.11
N LYS A 223 43.29 -30.73 -14.71
CA LYS A 223 43.39 -30.33 -13.29
C LYS A 223 42.34 -31.01 -12.41
N TYR A 224 41.11 -31.18 -12.93
CA TYR A 224 40.06 -31.92 -12.22
C TYR A 224 40.43 -33.40 -12.05
N LEU A 225 40.90 -34.05 -13.13
CA LEU A 225 41.33 -35.44 -13.10
C LEU A 225 42.51 -35.67 -12.15
N ASP A 226 43.45 -34.72 -12.08
CA ASP A 226 44.61 -34.82 -11.19
C ASP A 226 44.18 -34.77 -9.71
N ILE A 227 43.18 -33.96 -9.37
CA ILE A 227 42.55 -33.98 -8.03
C ILE A 227 41.87 -35.34 -7.77
N GLU A 228 41.05 -35.84 -8.70
CA GLU A 228 40.32 -37.11 -8.53
C GLU A 228 41.26 -38.30 -8.37
N LYS A 229 42.39 -38.35 -9.10
CA LYS A 229 43.41 -39.40 -8.95
C LYS A 229 43.96 -39.45 -7.53
N VAL A 230 44.30 -38.29 -6.97
CA VAL A 230 44.82 -38.22 -5.59
C VAL A 230 43.73 -38.60 -4.59
N ARG A 231 42.49 -38.17 -4.82
CA ARG A 231 41.34 -38.44 -3.95
C ARG A 231 40.93 -39.92 -3.91
N LEU A 232 41.05 -40.62 -5.03
CA LEU A 232 40.67 -42.03 -5.16
C LEU A 232 41.82 -42.98 -4.80
N GLY A 233 43.05 -42.47 -4.68
CA GLY A 233 44.23 -43.28 -4.38
C GLY A 233 44.37 -44.46 -5.34
N ASN A 234 44.57 -45.67 -4.80
CA ASN A 234 44.72 -46.93 -5.57
C ASN A 234 43.38 -47.59 -5.97
N ARG A 235 42.23 -46.90 -5.92
CA ARG A 235 40.92 -47.50 -6.29
C ARG A 235 40.57 -47.36 -7.79
N MET A 236 41.48 -46.83 -8.61
CA MET A 236 41.31 -46.69 -10.07
C MET A 236 42.31 -47.53 -10.89
N GLU A 237 42.78 -48.67 -10.36
CA GLU A 237 43.36 -49.75 -11.17
C GLU A 237 42.33 -50.84 -11.45
#